data_AF-A0A942AP60-F1
#
_entry.id   AF-A0A942AP60-F1
#
_cell.length_a   1.000
_cell.length_b   1.000
_cell.length_c   1.000
_cell.angle_alpha   90.00
_cell.angle_beta   90.00
_cell.angle_gamma   90.00
#
_symmetry.space_group_name_H-M   'P 1'
#
loop_
_entity.id
_entity.type
_entity.pdbx_description
1 polymer ?
#
loop_
_entity_poly.entity_id
_entity_poly.type
_entity_poly.pdbx_seq_one_letter_code
_entity_poly.pdbx_strand_id
1 'polypeptide(L)'
;MAKIVLKRKKSDKDTYLVRNVKSAYGELEYDDSLLEEDQVVEPIEKTNEEIQQQQLRKAKEEERRLAEEKAKEEEIRLAEEKAKEEERRLAEEKAKEEERRLAEERAREEERRLAEERAHMEELQRQQVSAAEVKEIVSDETASILIEKEVDEEKIFGNKKGIINIDTISRNFEAGDIVTINSLKDKKLIDKNVCFVKVLARGIIDKPLIVKAQDFSLDAAKMIQLTGGKVVLLNKKKY
;
A
#
# COMPACT_ATOMS: atom_id res chain seq x y z
N MET A 1 -38.54 -2.06 -44.29
CA MET A 1 -39.47 -1.93 -43.15
C MET A 1 -40.34 -3.18 -43.08
N ALA A 2 -40.51 -3.69 -41.86
CA ALA A 2 -41.56 -4.62 -41.39
C ALA A 2 -42.92 -4.45 -42.09
N LYS A 3 -43.88 -5.38 -42.15
CA LYS A 3 -44.17 -6.62 -41.41
C LYS A 3 -45.28 -7.34 -42.23
N ILE A 4 -45.26 -8.67 -42.27
CA ILE A 4 -46.42 -9.46 -42.72
C ILE A 4 -47.41 -9.53 -41.55
N VAL A 5 -48.68 -9.20 -41.79
CA VAL A 5 -49.81 -9.69 -41.00
C VAL A 5 -50.94 -10.04 -41.97
N LEU A 6 -51.04 -11.31 -42.36
CA LEU A 6 -52.17 -11.82 -43.14
C LEU A 6 -53.06 -12.67 -42.22
N LYS A 7 -54.14 -12.08 -41.71
CA LYS A 7 -55.21 -12.82 -41.03
C LYS A 7 -56.22 -13.33 -42.07
N ARG A 8 -56.47 -14.64 -42.05
CA ARG A 8 -57.47 -15.36 -42.86
C ARG A 8 -58.88 -14.78 -42.68
N LYS A 9 -59.68 -14.79 -43.75
CA LYS A 9 -61.12 -15.05 -43.66
C LYS A 9 -61.59 -15.85 -44.87
N LYS A 10 -62.11 -17.05 -44.62
CA LYS A 10 -62.90 -17.85 -45.57
C LYS A 10 -64.27 -17.19 -45.74
N SER A 11 -64.72 -17.02 -46.97
CA SER A 11 -66.11 -17.33 -47.35
C SER A 11 -66.25 -17.23 -48.87
N ASP A 12 -66.44 -18.38 -49.50
CA ASP A 12 -67.00 -18.54 -50.83
C ASP A 12 -68.37 -17.85 -50.93
N LYS A 13 -68.63 -17.16 -52.05
CA LYS A 13 -69.81 -17.35 -52.92
C LYS A 13 -69.99 -16.21 -53.93
N ASP A 14 -70.17 -16.65 -55.18
CA ASP A 14 -70.94 -16.06 -56.28
C ASP A 14 -70.38 -14.73 -56.87
N THR A 15 -70.26 -14.49 -58.18
CA THR A 15 -71.14 -14.89 -59.28
C THR A 15 -70.44 -14.64 -60.64
N TYR A 16 -70.82 -15.48 -61.60
CA TYR A 16 -70.56 -15.55 -63.04
C TYR A 16 -70.61 -14.22 -63.84
N LEU A 17 -69.87 -14.18 -64.95
CA LEU A 17 -70.35 -13.68 -66.25
C LEU A 17 -69.52 -14.31 -67.40
N VAL A 18 -70.10 -15.31 -68.06
CA VAL A 18 -69.68 -15.82 -69.38
C VAL A 18 -70.22 -14.87 -70.44
N ARG A 19 -69.38 -14.39 -71.36
CA ARG A 19 -69.83 -13.67 -72.56
C ARG A 19 -69.46 -14.47 -73.81
N ASN A 20 -70.47 -15.15 -74.36
CA ASN A 20 -70.45 -15.72 -75.70
C ASN A 20 -70.46 -14.60 -76.75
N VAL A 21 -69.65 -14.73 -77.80
CA VAL A 21 -69.94 -14.15 -79.11
C VAL A 21 -69.73 -15.23 -80.16
N LYS A 22 -70.81 -15.55 -80.88
CA LYS A 22 -70.96 -16.63 -81.85
C LYS A 22 -70.41 -16.21 -83.23
N SER A 23 -69.72 -17.17 -83.84
CA SER A 23 -69.92 -17.69 -85.22
C SER A 23 -69.72 -16.79 -86.44
N ALA A 24 -68.82 -17.25 -87.31
CA ALA A 24 -68.88 -17.03 -88.76
C ALA A 24 -68.32 -18.28 -89.46
N TYR A 25 -69.23 -19.05 -90.08
CA TYR A 25 -69.07 -19.90 -91.27
C TYR A 25 -67.99 -21.01 -91.32
N GLY A 26 -68.45 -22.26 -91.49
CA GLY A 26 -67.64 -23.36 -92.01
C GLY A 26 -68.08 -24.74 -91.50
N GLU A 27 -69.17 -25.29 -92.05
CA GLU A 27 -69.41 -26.74 -92.03
C GLU A 27 -68.29 -27.43 -92.81
N LEU A 28 -67.70 -28.50 -92.27
CA LEU A 28 -67.04 -29.57 -93.04
C LEU A 28 -66.86 -30.82 -92.17
N GLU A 29 -67.73 -31.79 -92.48
CA GLU A 29 -67.51 -33.25 -92.56
C GLU A 29 -66.87 -34.04 -91.41
N TYR A 30 -67.69 -34.97 -90.90
CA TYR A 30 -67.31 -36.15 -90.13
C TYR A 30 -66.49 -37.10 -91.02
N ASP A 31 -65.28 -37.44 -90.59
CA ASP A 31 -64.62 -38.69 -90.99
C ASP A 31 -64.44 -39.54 -89.73
N ASP A 32 -65.33 -40.52 -89.61
CA ASP A 32 -65.35 -41.58 -88.62
C ASP A 32 -64.55 -42.76 -89.17
N SER A 33 -63.22 -42.71 -89.06
CA SER A 33 -62.36 -43.89 -89.19
C SER A 33 -60.89 -43.57 -88.89
N LEU A 34 -60.42 -43.91 -87.68
CA LEU A 34 -59.11 -44.53 -87.45
C LEU A 34 -58.97 -44.88 -85.96
N LEU A 35 -59.52 -46.07 -85.67
CA LEU A 35 -58.96 -47.12 -84.83
C LEU A 35 -57.94 -46.70 -83.77
N GLU A 36 -58.36 -46.91 -82.52
CA GLU A 36 -57.60 -47.37 -81.36
C GLU A 36 -56.10 -47.62 -81.61
N GLU A 37 -55.26 -46.73 -81.09
CA GLU A 37 -53.92 -47.07 -80.64
C GLU A 37 -53.78 -46.62 -79.18
N ASP A 38 -53.52 -47.58 -78.31
CA ASP A 38 -53.41 -47.47 -76.86
C ASP A 38 -52.50 -46.31 -76.43
N GLN A 39 -53.09 -45.30 -75.78
CA GLN A 39 -52.34 -44.46 -74.85
C GLN A 39 -51.98 -45.29 -73.62
N VAL A 40 -50.77 -45.83 -73.60
CA VAL A 40 -50.13 -46.26 -72.36
C VAL A 40 -49.93 -45.00 -71.49
N VAL A 41 -50.83 -44.79 -70.54
CA VAL A 41 -50.65 -43.83 -69.47
C VAL A 41 -49.53 -44.38 -68.58
N GLU A 42 -48.32 -43.81 -68.68
CA GLU A 42 -47.24 -44.11 -67.73
C GLU A 42 -47.71 -43.77 -66.30
N PRO A 43 -47.43 -44.63 -65.29
CA PRO A 43 -48.02 -44.48 -63.96
C PRO A 43 -47.41 -43.29 -63.21
N ILE A 44 -48.22 -42.26 -62.96
CA ILE A 44 -47.86 -41.04 -62.20
C ILE A 44 -47.57 -41.34 -60.70
N GLU A 45 -47.82 -42.57 -60.22
CA GLU A 45 -47.73 -42.91 -58.80
C GLU A 45 -46.30 -42.99 -58.22
N LYS A 46 -45.26 -43.24 -59.03
CA LYS A 46 -43.86 -43.25 -58.54
C LYS A 46 -43.29 -41.86 -58.22
N THR A 47 -43.95 -40.79 -58.67
CA THR A 47 -43.43 -39.42 -58.51
C THR A 47 -43.78 -38.79 -57.16
N ASN A 48 -44.92 -39.11 -56.56
CA ASN A 48 -45.36 -38.48 -55.31
C ASN A 48 -44.56 -38.96 -54.08
N GLU A 49 -44.25 -40.24 -53.98
CA GLU A 49 -43.45 -40.78 -52.86
C GLU A 49 -41.99 -40.32 -52.92
N GLU A 50 -41.39 -40.24 -54.11
CA GLU A 50 -40.04 -39.71 -54.29
C GLU A 50 -39.95 -38.21 -53.95
N ILE A 51 -40.96 -37.42 -54.33
CA ILE A 51 -41.06 -36.01 -53.94
C ILE A 51 -41.18 -35.87 -52.42
N GLN A 52 -42.00 -36.69 -51.76
CA GLN A 52 -42.14 -36.69 -50.30
C GLN A 52 -40.84 -37.12 -49.60
N GLN A 53 -40.15 -38.15 -50.09
CA GLN A 53 -38.86 -38.57 -49.56
C GLN A 53 -37.77 -37.50 -49.78
N GLN A 54 -37.78 -36.81 -50.91
CA GLN A 54 -36.85 -35.72 -51.19
C GLN A 54 -37.12 -34.51 -50.29
N GLN A 55 -38.39 -34.18 -50.04
CA GLN A 55 -38.78 -33.13 -49.08
C GLN A 55 -38.37 -33.48 -47.66
N LEU A 56 -38.57 -34.72 -47.22
CA LEU A 56 -38.15 -35.20 -45.90
C LEU A 56 -36.63 -35.19 -45.72
N ARG A 57 -35.87 -35.59 -46.76
CA ARG A 57 -34.40 -35.52 -46.75
C ARG A 57 -33.89 -34.09 -46.66
N LYS A 58 -34.48 -33.16 -47.43
CA LYS A 58 -34.16 -31.73 -47.37
C LYS A 58 -34.47 -31.13 -45.99
N ALA A 59 -35.64 -31.44 -45.43
CA ALA A 59 -36.01 -30.98 -44.09
C ALA A 59 -35.07 -31.50 -43.01
N LYS A 60 -34.67 -32.79 -43.08
CA LYS A 60 -33.72 -33.39 -42.14
C LYS A 60 -32.29 -32.84 -42.29
N GLU A 61 -31.87 -32.51 -43.50
CA GLU A 61 -30.59 -31.86 -43.76
C GLU A 61 -30.57 -30.42 -43.25
N GLU A 62 -31.64 -29.66 -43.45
CA GLU A 62 -31.81 -28.30 -42.92
C GLU A 62 -31.84 -28.29 -41.38
N GLU A 63 -32.55 -29.23 -40.77
CA GLU A 63 -32.58 -29.43 -39.31
C GLU A 63 -31.18 -29.77 -38.77
N ARG A 64 -30.44 -30.65 -39.47
CA ARG A 64 -29.06 -31.01 -39.09
C ARG A 64 -28.11 -29.82 -39.23
N ARG A 65 -28.25 -29.02 -40.28
CA ARG A 65 -27.47 -27.78 -40.46
C ARG A 65 -27.77 -26.75 -39.38
N LEU A 66 -29.05 -26.57 -39.03
CA LEU A 66 -29.47 -25.68 -37.96
C LEU A 66 -28.97 -26.16 -36.59
N ALA A 67 -28.96 -27.47 -36.34
CA ALA A 67 -28.40 -28.06 -35.12
C ALA A 67 -26.88 -27.89 -35.03
N GLU A 68 -26.16 -28.07 -36.14
CA GLU A 68 -24.71 -27.87 -36.22
C GLU A 68 -24.32 -26.39 -36.05
N GLU A 69 -25.08 -25.46 -36.63
CA GLU A 69 -24.88 -24.02 -36.47
C GLU A 69 -25.09 -23.59 -35.00
N LYS A 70 -26.16 -24.07 -34.36
CA LYS A 70 -26.42 -23.81 -32.94
C LYS A 70 -25.33 -24.40 -32.03
N ALA A 71 -24.85 -25.61 -32.34
CA ALA A 71 -23.76 -26.23 -31.57
C ALA A 71 -22.46 -25.43 -31.67
N LYS A 72 -22.12 -24.93 -32.88
CA LYS A 72 -20.95 -24.06 -33.08
C LYS A 72 -21.10 -22.71 -32.39
N GLU A 73 -22.29 -22.10 -32.44
CA GLU A 73 -22.57 -20.85 -31.74
C GLU A 73 -22.45 -21.01 -30.21
N GLU A 74 -22.98 -22.11 -29.67
CA GLU A 74 -22.85 -22.42 -28.24
C GLU A 74 -21.40 -22.71 -27.83
N GLU A 75 -20.63 -23.40 -28.66
CA GLU A 75 -19.20 -23.64 -28.44
C GLU A 75 -18.39 -22.35 -28.46
N ILE A 76 -18.64 -21.45 -29.42
CA ILE A 76 -18.01 -20.13 -29.49
C ILE A 76 -18.36 -19.29 -28.27
N ARG A 77 -19.63 -19.29 -27.85
CA ARG A 77 -20.08 -18.57 -26.65
C ARG A 77 -19.37 -19.09 -25.40
N LEU A 78 -19.25 -20.40 -25.26
CA LEU A 78 -18.56 -21.04 -24.14
C LEU A 78 -17.06 -20.73 -24.15
N ALA A 79 -16.42 -20.70 -25.32
CA ALA A 79 -15.01 -20.32 -25.46
C ALA A 79 -14.78 -18.84 -25.10
N GLU A 80 -15.67 -17.94 -25.54
CA GLU A 80 -15.60 -16.52 -25.22
C GLU A 80 -15.83 -16.24 -23.73
N GLU A 81 -16.77 -16.95 -23.10
CA GLU A 81 -17.04 -16.85 -21.66
C GLU A 81 -15.81 -17.31 -20.84
N LYS A 82 -15.20 -18.43 -21.21
CA LYS A 82 -13.97 -18.93 -20.58
C LYS A 82 -12.79 -17.96 -20.74
N ALA A 83 -12.62 -17.39 -21.94
CA ALA A 83 -11.56 -16.40 -22.17
C ALA A 83 -11.75 -15.13 -21.33
N LYS A 84 -12.99 -14.64 -21.20
CA LYS A 84 -13.30 -13.49 -20.33
C LYS A 84 -13.12 -13.80 -18.85
N GLU A 85 -13.44 -15.01 -18.41
CA GLU A 85 -13.20 -15.45 -17.03
C GLU A 85 -11.70 -15.54 -16.73
N GLU A 86 -10.91 -16.13 -17.62
CA GLU A 86 -9.45 -16.20 -17.49
C GLU A 86 -8.82 -14.80 -17.46
N GLU A 87 -9.25 -13.89 -18.34
CA GLU A 87 -8.79 -12.50 -18.34
C GLU A 87 -9.14 -11.77 -17.03
N ARG A 88 -10.36 -11.96 -16.51
CA ARG A 88 -10.77 -11.41 -15.20
C ARG A 88 -9.94 -11.96 -14.06
N ARG A 89 -9.64 -13.26 -14.05
CA ARG A 89 -8.79 -13.88 -13.03
C ARG A 89 -7.37 -13.31 -13.08
N LEU A 90 -6.82 -13.14 -14.28
CA LEU A 90 -5.50 -12.55 -14.47
C LEU A 90 -5.46 -11.08 -14.04
N ALA A 91 -6.52 -10.32 -14.32
CA ALA A 91 -6.64 -8.92 -13.90
C ALA A 91 -6.77 -8.81 -12.36
N GLU A 92 -7.55 -9.68 -11.73
CA GLU A 92 -7.71 -9.73 -10.27
C GLU A 92 -6.42 -10.13 -9.56
N GLU A 93 -5.69 -11.10 -10.10
CA GLU A 93 -4.39 -11.53 -9.56
C GLU A 93 -3.36 -10.40 -9.62
N LYS A 94 -3.27 -9.69 -10.75
CA LYS A 94 -2.39 -8.52 -10.90
C LYS A 94 -2.77 -7.39 -9.95
N ALA A 95 -4.06 -7.10 -9.77
CA ALA A 95 -4.51 -6.08 -8.84
C ALA A 95 -4.15 -6.44 -7.39
N LYS A 96 -4.33 -7.70 -6.99
CA LYS A 96 -3.92 -8.20 -5.67
C LYS A 96 -2.41 -8.16 -5.47
N GLU A 97 -1.62 -8.47 -6.49
CA GLU A 97 -0.16 -8.37 -6.43
C GLU A 97 0.30 -6.92 -6.26
N GLU A 98 -0.27 -5.99 -7.05
CA GLU A 98 0.02 -4.56 -6.94
C GLU A 98 -0.35 -4.00 -5.56
N GLU A 99 -1.52 -4.36 -5.04
CA GLU A 99 -1.96 -3.98 -3.69
C GLU A 99 -1.00 -4.52 -2.61
N ARG A 100 -0.57 -5.78 -2.72
CA ARG A 100 0.43 -6.36 -1.80
C ARG A 100 1.76 -5.64 -1.85
N ARG A 101 2.24 -5.29 -3.05
CA ARG A 101 3.48 -4.51 -3.22
C ARG A 101 3.37 -3.14 -2.58
N LEU A 102 2.24 -2.45 -2.76
CA LEU A 102 1.99 -1.16 -2.16
C LEU A 102 1.90 -1.25 -0.61
N ALA A 103 1.24 -2.29 -0.09
CA ALA A 103 1.16 -2.54 1.35
C ALA A 103 2.54 -2.85 1.95
N GLU A 104 3.36 -3.65 1.27
CA GLU A 104 4.72 -3.97 1.68
C GLU A 104 5.64 -2.74 1.65
N GLU A 105 5.53 -1.89 0.63
CA GLU A 105 6.29 -0.64 0.54
C GLU A 105 5.93 0.32 1.68
N ARG A 106 4.63 0.49 1.95
CA ARG A 106 4.15 1.31 3.09
C ARG A 106 4.62 0.77 4.43
N ALA A 107 4.57 -0.55 4.63
CA ALA A 107 5.06 -1.17 5.86
C ALA A 107 6.57 -0.95 6.06
N ARG A 108 7.36 -1.08 4.98
CA ARG A 108 8.80 -0.79 5.00
C ARG A 108 9.09 0.68 5.28
N GLU A 109 8.30 1.59 4.72
CA GLU A 109 8.45 3.04 4.97
C GLU A 109 8.10 3.39 6.43
N GLU A 110 7.01 2.83 6.96
CA GLU A 110 6.62 3.00 8.36
C GLU A 110 7.68 2.43 9.32
N GLU A 111 8.21 1.25 9.02
CA GLU A 111 9.31 0.64 9.78
C GLU A 111 10.57 1.51 9.75
N ARG A 112 10.94 2.07 8.58
CA ARG A 112 12.07 3.01 8.46
C ARG A 112 11.85 4.27 9.29
N ARG A 113 10.66 4.87 9.24
CA ARG A 113 10.33 6.05 10.06
C ARG A 113 10.43 5.74 11.55
N LEU A 114 9.94 4.59 11.98
CA LEU A 114 10.04 4.15 13.38
C LEU A 114 11.50 3.91 13.78
N ALA A 115 12.32 3.35 12.89
CA ALA A 115 13.75 3.17 13.12
C ALA A 115 14.50 4.51 13.21
N GLU A 116 14.17 5.48 12.34
CA GLU A 116 14.72 6.83 12.39
C GLU A 116 14.31 7.57 13.67
N GLU A 117 13.04 7.49 14.09
CA GLU A 117 12.56 8.09 15.34
C GLU A 117 13.24 7.44 16.55
N ARG A 118 13.39 6.12 16.55
CA ARG A 118 14.15 5.41 17.60
C ARG A 118 15.61 5.80 17.61
N ALA A 119 16.25 5.91 16.46
CA ALA A 119 17.65 6.33 16.35
C ALA A 119 17.81 7.78 16.83
N HIS A 120 16.90 8.68 16.47
CA HIS A 120 16.90 10.06 16.96
C HIS A 120 16.69 10.12 18.49
N MET A 121 15.80 9.30 19.04
CA MET A 121 15.60 9.19 20.49
C MET A 121 16.83 8.59 21.19
N GLU A 122 17.47 7.57 20.60
CA GLU A 122 18.73 6.99 21.11
C GLU A 122 19.88 8.00 21.03
N GLU A 123 19.96 8.80 19.97
CA GLU A 123 20.96 9.85 19.82
C GLU A 123 20.76 10.95 20.88
N LEU A 124 19.51 11.35 21.12
CA LEU A 124 19.16 12.30 22.17
C LEU A 124 19.43 11.74 23.58
N GLN A 125 19.33 10.43 23.76
CA GLN A 125 19.76 9.72 24.98
C GLN A 125 21.30 9.67 25.08
N ARG A 126 22.03 9.43 24.00
CA ARG A 126 23.52 9.45 23.99
C ARG A 126 24.08 10.81 24.35
N GLN A 127 23.38 11.89 24.02
CA GLN A 127 23.76 13.24 24.42
C GLN A 127 23.51 13.50 25.92
N GLN A 128 22.64 12.71 26.56
CA GLN A 128 22.27 12.88 27.96
C GLN A 128 22.97 11.84 28.83
N VAL A 129 24.07 12.25 29.45
CA VAL A 129 24.80 11.37 30.36
C VAL A 129 24.06 11.34 31.70
N SER A 130 23.49 10.19 32.05
CA SER A 130 22.86 9.96 33.35
C SER A 130 23.85 9.40 34.37
N ALA A 131 23.66 9.72 35.65
CA ALA A 131 24.55 9.25 36.72
C ALA A 131 24.65 7.71 36.85
N ALA A 132 23.67 6.96 36.32
CA ALA A 132 23.65 5.50 36.40
C ALA A 132 24.60 4.84 35.38
N GLU A 133 24.61 5.34 34.14
CA GLU A 133 25.42 4.78 33.04
C GLU A 133 26.92 5.08 33.21
N VAL A 134 27.22 6.20 33.85
CA VAL A 134 28.58 6.71 34.07
C VAL A 134 29.47 5.73 34.84
N LYS A 135 28.89 4.98 35.78
CA LYS A 135 29.63 4.04 36.60
C LYS A 135 30.14 2.84 35.80
N GLU A 136 29.45 2.47 34.72
CA GLU A 136 29.82 1.34 33.86
C GLU A 136 30.81 1.73 32.75
N ILE A 137 30.68 2.95 32.20
CA ILE A 137 31.45 3.37 31.02
C ILE A 137 32.89 3.76 31.39
N VAL A 138 33.09 4.44 32.53
CA VAL A 138 34.39 5.02 32.91
C VAL A 138 34.85 4.47 34.26
N SER A 139 36.06 3.93 34.28
CA SER A 139 36.71 3.44 35.50
C SER A 139 37.11 4.58 36.44
N ASP A 140 37.15 4.33 37.75
CA ASP A 140 37.53 5.34 38.75
C ASP A 140 38.97 5.87 38.56
N GLU A 141 39.84 5.03 38.00
CA GLU A 141 41.25 5.35 37.73
C GLU A 141 41.38 6.38 36.61
N THR A 142 40.67 6.19 35.49
CA THR A 142 40.68 7.11 34.36
C THR A 142 40.11 8.47 34.75
N ALA A 143 39.02 8.47 35.53
CA ALA A 143 38.42 9.69 36.06
C ALA A 143 39.42 10.49 36.90
N SER A 144 40.18 9.82 37.77
CA SER A 144 41.15 10.46 38.67
C SER A 144 42.35 11.05 37.93
N ILE A 145 42.80 10.43 36.84
CA ILE A 145 43.92 10.91 36.02
C ILE A 145 43.54 12.18 35.26
N LEU A 146 42.29 12.27 34.80
CA LEU A 146 41.78 13.38 33.98
C LEU A 146 41.36 14.62 34.80
N ILE A 147 41.37 14.55 36.13
CA ILE A 147 41.10 15.71 36.99
C ILE A 147 42.34 16.59 37.03
N GLU A 148 42.22 17.80 36.47
CA GLU A 148 43.27 18.79 36.55
C GLU A 148 43.28 19.44 37.94
N LYS A 149 44.48 19.76 38.44
CA LYS A 149 44.66 20.43 39.72
C LYS A 149 45.20 21.82 39.48
N GLU A 150 44.40 22.82 39.82
CA GLU A 150 44.81 24.22 39.81
C GLU A 150 44.88 24.76 41.24
N VAL A 151 45.71 25.78 41.46
CA VAL A 151 45.76 26.48 42.75
C VAL A 151 44.76 27.61 42.70
N ASP A 152 43.88 27.69 43.70
CA ASP A 152 42.95 28.80 43.81
C ASP A 152 43.72 30.07 44.18
N GLU A 153 43.70 31.08 43.30
CA GLU A 153 44.35 32.36 43.54
C GLU A 153 43.53 33.25 44.48
N GLU A 154 42.25 32.97 44.63
CA GLU A 154 41.36 33.76 45.46
C GLU A 154 41.53 33.41 46.95
N LYS A 155 41.67 34.45 47.78
CA LYS A 155 41.75 34.29 49.23
C LYS A 155 40.39 33.87 49.78
N ILE A 156 40.23 32.57 50.01
CA ILE A 156 39.00 32.01 50.55
C ILE A 156 38.95 32.20 52.07
N PHE A 157 38.12 33.12 52.56
CA PHE A 157 37.90 33.35 54.00
C PHE A 157 36.64 32.64 54.48
N GLY A 158 36.78 31.42 55.01
CA GLY A 158 35.68 30.72 55.69
C GLY A 158 35.75 29.20 55.61
N ASN A 159 34.99 28.54 56.49
CA ASN A 159 34.92 27.08 56.59
C ASN A 159 33.55 26.48 56.22
N LYS A 160 32.58 27.31 55.80
CA LYS A 160 31.26 26.83 55.41
C LYS A 160 31.34 26.07 54.09
N LYS A 161 30.87 24.84 54.12
CA LYS A 161 30.76 23.94 52.96
C LYS A 161 29.37 24.07 52.36
N GLY A 162 29.32 24.14 51.04
CA GLY A 162 28.12 24.02 50.23
C GLY A 162 28.22 22.79 49.34
N ILE A 163 27.06 22.25 48.98
CA ILE A 163 26.92 21.12 48.08
C ILE A 163 26.13 21.61 46.88
N ILE A 164 26.57 21.23 45.69
CA ILE A 164 25.88 21.53 44.45
C ILE A 164 25.74 20.27 43.61
N ASN A 165 24.59 20.11 42.97
CA ASN A 165 24.31 18.99 42.09
C ASN A 165 24.53 19.39 40.62
N ILE A 166 24.98 18.45 39.80
CA ILE A 166 25.24 18.70 38.38
C ILE A 166 23.97 19.14 37.62
N ASP A 167 22.81 18.55 37.90
CA ASP A 167 21.53 18.95 37.27
C ASP A 167 21.21 20.45 37.45
N THR A 168 21.53 20.97 38.64
CA THR A 168 21.30 22.35 39.01
C THR A 168 22.24 23.26 38.25
N ILE A 169 23.48 22.80 38.01
CA ILE A 169 24.45 23.54 37.19
C ILE A 169 24.01 23.51 35.70
N SER A 170 23.68 22.36 35.11
CA SER A 170 23.30 22.27 33.69
C SER A 170 22.08 23.16 33.33
N ARG A 171 21.11 23.32 34.24
CA ARG A 171 19.94 24.18 34.03
C ARG A 171 20.26 25.67 34.03
N ASN A 172 21.30 26.08 34.74
CA ASN A 172 21.62 27.48 35.00
C ASN A 172 22.79 28.00 34.17
N PHE A 173 23.55 27.14 33.49
CA PHE A 173 24.75 27.49 32.72
C PHE A 173 24.63 27.04 31.25
N GLU A 174 25.34 27.74 30.37
CA GLU A 174 25.41 27.44 28.94
C GLU A 174 26.62 26.55 28.61
N ALA A 175 26.62 25.91 27.44
CA ALA A 175 27.72 25.03 27.04
C ALA A 175 29.04 25.81 26.91
N GLY A 176 30.09 25.30 27.56
CA GLY A 176 31.41 25.93 27.62
C GLY A 176 31.59 26.93 28.76
N ASP A 177 30.55 27.21 29.56
CA ASP A 177 30.65 28.13 30.69
C ASP A 177 31.65 27.65 31.75
N ILE A 178 32.33 28.62 32.37
CA ILE A 178 33.23 28.39 33.49
C ILE A 178 32.45 28.54 34.80
N VAL A 179 32.23 27.42 35.47
CA VAL A 179 31.55 27.35 36.76
C VAL A 179 32.58 27.49 37.87
N THR A 180 32.57 28.65 38.53
CA THR A 180 33.37 28.98 39.72
C THR A 180 32.46 29.30 40.92
N ILE A 181 33.02 29.37 42.13
CA ILE A 181 32.26 29.78 43.34
C ILE A 181 31.55 31.12 43.12
N ASN A 182 32.21 32.10 42.50
CA ASN A 182 31.63 33.43 42.28
C ASN A 182 30.44 33.35 41.34
N SER A 183 30.57 32.64 40.22
CA SER A 183 29.46 32.43 39.28
C SER A 183 28.24 31.72 39.92
N LEU A 184 28.49 30.79 40.86
CA LEU A 184 27.44 30.10 41.61
C LEU A 184 26.74 31.03 42.61
N LYS A 185 27.48 31.96 43.24
CA LYS A 185 26.92 32.99 44.14
C LYS A 185 26.10 34.02 43.39
N ASP A 186 26.58 34.45 42.22
CA ASP A 186 25.88 35.43 41.38
C ASP A 186 24.52 34.90 40.92
N LYS A 187 24.48 33.62 40.52
CA LYS A 187 23.25 32.91 40.17
C LYS A 187 22.44 32.42 41.38
N LYS A 188 22.87 32.74 42.61
CA LYS A 188 22.23 32.37 43.89
C LYS A 188 21.97 30.86 44.05
N LEU A 189 22.82 30.03 43.46
CA LEU A 189 22.77 28.57 43.61
C LEU A 189 23.39 28.10 44.92
N ILE A 190 24.25 28.94 45.51
CA ILE A 190 24.89 28.71 46.81
C ILE A 190 24.79 29.96 47.69
N ASP A 191 24.84 29.78 49.00
CA ASP A 191 24.89 30.89 49.95
C ASP A 191 26.16 31.73 49.78
N LYS A 192 26.03 33.05 49.99
CA LYS A 192 27.15 34.01 49.89
C LYS A 192 28.32 33.68 50.83
N ASN A 193 28.00 33.05 51.97
CA ASN A 193 28.96 32.68 53.00
C ASN A 193 29.65 31.33 52.75
N VAL A 194 29.30 30.62 51.67
CA VAL A 194 29.95 29.36 51.29
C VAL A 194 31.30 29.66 50.63
N CYS A 195 32.31 28.94 51.10
CA CYS A 195 33.70 29.08 50.66
C CYS A 195 34.25 27.78 50.08
N PHE A 196 33.59 26.66 50.36
CA PHE A 196 34.00 25.35 49.89
C PHE A 196 32.82 24.69 49.22
N VAL A 197 32.96 24.30 47.96
CA VAL A 197 31.89 23.65 47.20
C VAL A 197 32.30 22.23 46.88
N LYS A 198 31.40 21.29 47.23
CA LYS A 198 31.47 19.90 46.77
C LYS A 198 30.43 19.68 45.68
N VAL A 199 30.88 19.18 44.53
CA VAL A 199 30.00 18.84 43.40
C VAL A 199 29.60 17.36 43.49
N LEU A 200 28.30 17.08 43.38
CA LEU A 200 27.74 15.73 43.44
C LEU A 200 27.07 15.33 42.13
N ALA A 201 27.17 14.04 41.79
CA ALA A 201 26.49 13.43 40.67
C ALA A 201 25.01 13.24 40.99
N ARG A 202 24.16 14.10 40.43
CA ARG A 202 22.72 13.94 40.45
C ARG A 202 22.11 14.49 39.16
N GLY A 203 21.16 13.73 38.63
CA GLY A 203 20.41 14.05 37.43
C GLY A 203 21.18 13.75 36.16
N ILE A 204 21.09 14.65 35.19
CA ILE A 204 21.60 14.48 33.83
C ILE A 204 22.41 15.71 33.47
N ILE A 205 23.48 15.51 32.71
CA ILE A 205 24.23 16.58 32.05
C ILE A 205 24.25 16.31 30.54
N ASP A 206 23.98 17.37 29.79
CA ASP A 206 23.79 17.39 28.35
C ASP A 206 24.77 18.34 27.65
N LYS A 207 25.54 19.11 28.43
CA LYS A 207 26.39 20.20 27.94
C LYS A 207 27.81 20.09 28.51
N PRO A 208 28.85 20.34 27.69
CA PRO A 208 30.21 20.45 28.21
C PRO A 208 30.32 21.69 29.09
N LEU A 209 30.87 21.55 30.30
CA LEU A 209 31.09 22.65 31.24
C LEU A 209 32.50 22.59 31.80
N ILE A 210 33.08 23.75 32.13
CA ILE A 210 34.36 23.84 32.81
C ILE A 210 34.06 24.10 34.29
N VAL A 211 34.11 23.05 35.12
CA VAL A 211 33.75 23.15 36.54
C VAL A 211 34.99 23.22 37.39
N LYS A 212 35.14 24.35 38.11
CA LYS A 212 36.21 24.58 39.09
C LYS A 212 35.65 24.54 40.51
N ALA A 213 36.03 23.54 41.30
CA ALA A 213 35.56 23.37 42.67
C ALA A 213 36.62 22.71 43.56
N GLN A 214 36.41 22.75 44.88
CA GLN A 214 37.37 22.23 45.86
C GLN A 214 37.24 20.72 46.07
N ASP A 215 36.07 20.15 45.77
CA ASP A 215 35.82 18.70 45.90
C ASP A 215 34.78 18.23 44.89
N PHE A 216 34.97 17.01 44.39
CA PHE A 216 34.10 16.36 43.42
C PHE A 216 33.83 14.94 43.85
N SER A 217 32.59 14.45 43.71
CA SER A 217 32.38 13.01 43.68
C SER A 217 32.99 12.42 42.41
N LEU A 218 33.52 11.19 42.48
CA LEU A 218 34.10 10.52 41.33
C LEU A 218 33.10 10.42 40.17
N ASP A 219 31.85 10.05 40.48
CA ASP A 219 30.76 10.00 39.50
C ASP A 219 30.47 11.37 38.88
N ALA A 220 30.69 12.47 39.61
CA ALA A 220 30.45 13.81 39.08
C ALA A 220 31.53 14.20 38.08
N ALA A 221 32.79 13.89 38.41
CA ALA A 221 33.90 14.13 37.51
C ALA A 221 33.74 13.34 36.20
N LYS A 222 33.34 12.06 36.29
CA LYS A 222 33.05 11.22 35.13
C LYS A 222 31.92 11.77 34.27
N MET A 223 30.81 12.22 34.87
CA MET A 223 29.69 12.83 34.13
C MET A 223 30.14 14.05 33.33
N ILE A 224 30.90 14.95 33.95
CA ILE A 224 31.40 16.15 33.29
C ILE A 224 32.36 15.78 32.14
N GLN A 225 33.27 14.83 32.37
CA GLN A 225 34.24 14.38 31.36
C GLN A 225 33.57 13.68 30.16
N LEU A 226 32.57 12.82 30.41
CA LEU A 226 31.83 12.12 29.36
C LEU A 226 31.11 13.08 28.41
N THR A 227 30.61 14.20 28.93
CA THR A 227 30.03 15.28 28.10
C THR A 227 31.07 16.16 27.40
N GLY A 228 32.37 15.85 27.50
CA GLY A 228 33.45 16.66 26.94
C GLY A 228 33.78 17.91 27.77
N GLY A 229 33.28 17.99 29.00
CA GLY A 229 33.59 19.05 29.96
C GLY A 229 34.94 18.85 30.66
N LYS A 230 35.36 19.87 31.39
CA LYS A 230 36.66 19.92 32.07
C LYS A 230 36.47 20.05 33.58
N VAL A 231 37.15 19.20 34.34
CA VAL A 231 37.08 19.17 35.81
C VAL A 231 38.38 19.71 36.38
N VAL A 232 38.29 20.81 37.14
CA VAL A 232 39.43 21.45 37.78
C VAL A 232 39.25 21.42 39.29
N LEU A 233 40.10 20.67 39.97
CA LEU A 233 40.19 20.63 41.41
C LEU A 233 41.02 21.80 41.93
N LEU A 234 40.38 22.68 42.68
CA LEU A 234 40.99 23.85 43.29
C LEU A 234 41.58 23.49 44.66
N ASN A 235 42.90 23.47 44.75
CA ASN A 235 43.59 23.26 46.02
C ASN A 235 43.73 24.57 46.80
N LYS A 236 43.49 24.49 48.12
CA LYS A 236 43.77 25.61 49.02
C LYS A 236 45.27 25.86 49.07
N LYS A 237 45.69 27.10 48.79
CA LYS A 237 47.03 27.55 49.09
C LYS A 237 47.20 27.60 50.61
N LYS A 238 48.09 26.78 51.16
CA LYS A 238 48.53 26.93 52.56
C LYS A 238 49.35 28.21 52.61
N TYR A 239 48.78 29.25 53.23
CA TYR A 239 49.51 30.47 53.61
C TYR A 239 50.08 30.30 55.01
#